data_AF-H8G448-F1
#
_entry.id   AF-H8G448-F1
#
_cell.length_a   1.000
_cell.length_b   1.000
_cell.length_c   1.000
_cell.angle_alpha   90.00
_cell.angle_beta   90.00
_cell.angle_gamma   90.00
#
_symmetry.space_group_name_H-M   'P 1'
#
loop_
_entity.id
_entity.type
_entity.pdbx_description
1 polymer ?
#
loop_
_entity_poly.entity_id
_entity_poly.type
_entity_poly.pdbx_seq_one_letter_code
_entity_poly.pdbx_strand_id
1 'polypeptide(L)'
;MLGRREQRRLAGLAEHTHQAQGVTAGAGSSGSVVTGPVSGGAGGEGAAGEDTGEELRRPHLFWVNIALTVAVIACLVAGVAPPELLFLVATLIALLLNYPGLKRQTARIEAHSKGAMLMATTLLAAGVFLGILEGSGMIEAMASTAAGLIPDGAAPALPMIVGVLGVPLSLLFGPDAYYFGVMPVLIGVGEQFAVSGIDIATASLIGEETVGFPISPLTGSFYLLVGLGGVDIGRHIRHLVGWAWLVSIVMLLVAVATGAVPLWAA
;
A
#
# COMPACT_ATOMS: atom_id res chain seq x y z
N MET A 1 -22.81 -28.55 6.37
CA MET A 1 -22.19 -29.54 7.28
C MET A 1 -21.55 -30.63 6.43
N LEU A 2 -20.23 -30.58 6.21
CA LEU A 2 -19.53 -31.64 5.47
C LEU A 2 -19.38 -32.86 6.38
N GLY A 3 -19.72 -34.05 5.87
CA GLY A 3 -19.67 -35.30 6.61
C GLY A 3 -18.24 -35.69 7.00
N ARG A 4 -18.09 -36.39 8.14
CA ARG A 4 -16.81 -36.82 8.73
C ARG A 4 -15.87 -37.58 7.78
N ARG A 5 -16.40 -38.17 6.70
CA ARG A 5 -15.62 -38.83 5.64
C ARG A 5 -14.88 -37.85 4.75
N GLU A 6 -15.48 -36.68 4.48
CA GLU A 6 -14.90 -35.64 3.64
C GLU A 6 -13.76 -34.90 4.35
N GLN A 7 -13.90 -34.71 5.67
CA GLN A 7 -12.83 -34.14 6.51
C GLN A 7 -11.58 -35.03 6.54
N ARG A 8 -11.74 -36.36 6.55
CA ARG A 8 -10.61 -37.30 6.49
C ARG A 8 -9.92 -37.31 5.13
N ARG A 9 -10.69 -37.13 4.04
CA ARG A 9 -10.13 -37.04 2.68
C ARG A 9 -9.28 -35.77 2.52
N LEU A 10 -9.73 -34.65 3.07
CA LEU A 10 -8.99 -33.38 3.04
C LEU A 10 -7.74 -33.40 3.92
N ALA A 11 -7.79 -34.06 5.08
CA ALA A 11 -6.62 -34.26 5.94
C ALA A 11 -5.51 -35.06 5.23
N GLY A 12 -5.85 -36.11 4.49
CA GLY A 12 -4.87 -36.88 3.72
C GLY A 12 -4.28 -36.11 2.53
N LEU A 13 -5.03 -35.18 1.91
CA LEU A 13 -4.53 -34.32 0.84
C LEU A 13 -3.59 -33.21 1.36
N ALA A 14 -3.79 -32.74 2.59
CA ALA A 14 -2.90 -31.78 3.25
C ALA A 14 -1.53 -32.39 3.58
N GLU A 15 -1.48 -33.66 4.02
CA GLU A 15 -0.22 -34.36 4.29
C GLU A 15 0.64 -34.56 3.03
N HIS A 16 0.02 -34.87 1.88
CA HIS A 16 0.74 -35.01 0.62
C HIS A 16 1.29 -33.68 0.06
N THR A 17 0.69 -32.55 0.43
CA THR A 17 1.16 -31.22 0.00
C THR A 17 2.41 -30.78 0.78
N HIS A 18 2.53 -31.18 2.05
CA HIS A 18 3.69 -30.85 2.88
C HIS A 18 4.95 -31.66 2.55
N GLN A 19 4.83 -32.86 1.96
CA GLN A 19 6.00 -33.66 1.55
C GLN A 19 6.63 -33.22 0.22
N ALA A 20 5.89 -32.50 -0.63
CA ALA A 20 6.40 -32.05 -1.94
C ALA A 20 7.17 -30.71 -1.90
N GLN A 21 7.06 -29.93 -0.81
CA GLN A 21 7.76 -28.65 -0.65
C GLN A 21 9.13 -28.76 0.04
N GLY A 22 9.60 -29.98 0.32
CA GLY A 22 10.81 -30.25 1.08
C GLY A 22 12.06 -30.60 0.27
N VAL A 23 12.32 -30.08 -0.94
CA VAL A 23 13.60 -30.29 -1.65
C VAL A 23 13.94 -29.11 -2.59
N THR A 24 15.04 -28.37 -2.27
CA THR A 24 15.88 -27.46 -3.12
C THR A 24 15.28 -26.16 -3.67
N ALA A 25 15.89 -24.97 -3.73
CA ALA A 25 17.15 -24.30 -3.36
C ALA A 25 16.86 -22.77 -3.53
N GLY A 26 17.44 -21.75 -2.87
CA GLY A 26 18.77 -21.52 -2.33
C GLY A 26 19.49 -20.40 -3.14
N ALA A 27 19.66 -19.21 -2.53
CA ALA A 27 20.54 -18.04 -2.85
C ALA A 27 19.76 -16.73 -3.16
N GLY A 28 19.98 -15.58 -2.49
CA GLY A 28 21.06 -15.16 -1.60
C GLY A 28 20.69 -13.99 -0.68
N SER A 29 21.55 -13.80 0.32
CA SER A 29 21.53 -12.93 1.51
C SER A 29 21.54 -11.42 1.19
N SER A 30 21.18 -10.50 2.09
CA SER A 30 21.82 -10.26 3.40
C SER A 30 21.02 -9.25 4.24
N GLY A 31 21.01 -9.44 5.57
CA GLY A 31 20.50 -8.46 6.54
C GLY A 31 20.30 -9.06 7.94
N SER A 32 21.39 -9.47 8.58
CA SER A 32 21.40 -10.10 9.92
C SER A 32 20.97 -9.08 11.00
N VAL A 33 19.93 -9.40 11.77
CA VAL A 33 19.63 -8.76 13.06
C VAL A 33 19.80 -9.81 14.17
N VAL A 34 20.65 -9.46 15.12
CA VAL A 34 21.01 -10.21 16.33
C VAL A 34 19.79 -10.35 17.24
N THR A 35 19.42 -11.59 17.61
CA THR A 35 18.51 -11.88 18.73
C THR A 35 19.23 -12.72 19.78
N GLY A 36 19.56 -12.12 20.91
CA GLY A 36 19.85 -12.84 22.15
C GLY A 36 18.56 -12.97 22.99
N PRO A 37 18.38 -14.04 23.77
CA PRO A 37 17.15 -14.26 24.52
C PRO A 37 17.20 -13.45 25.83
N VAL A 38 16.14 -12.70 26.11
CA VAL A 38 15.90 -12.19 27.47
C VAL A 38 14.74 -12.98 28.05
N SER A 39 15.08 -13.99 28.85
CA SER A 39 14.14 -14.71 29.71
C SER A 39 13.93 -13.94 31.01
N GLY A 40 12.67 -13.83 31.46
CA GLY A 40 12.37 -13.62 32.88
C GLY A 40 11.19 -12.71 33.15
N GLY A 41 10.07 -13.29 33.59
CA GLY A 41 8.95 -12.53 34.15
C GLY A 41 7.64 -13.32 34.24
N ALA A 42 7.65 -14.46 34.94
CA ALA A 42 6.46 -15.24 35.25
C ALA A 42 5.50 -14.44 36.16
N GLY A 43 4.20 -14.45 35.83
CA GLY A 43 3.16 -13.88 36.68
C GLY A 43 1.75 -14.09 36.12
N GLY A 44 1.09 -15.17 36.56
CA GLY A 44 -0.38 -15.25 36.62
C GLY A 44 -1.08 -15.94 35.44
N GLU A 45 -0.95 -17.26 35.36
CA GLU A 45 -1.86 -18.12 34.61
C GLU A 45 -3.29 -17.96 35.14
N GLY A 46 -4.17 -17.44 34.29
CA GLY A 46 -5.60 -17.38 34.51
C GLY A 46 -6.29 -17.44 33.15
N ALA A 47 -6.54 -18.67 32.70
CA ALA A 47 -7.45 -19.07 31.61
C ALA A 47 -7.65 -18.02 30.51
N ALA A 48 -6.60 -17.74 29.74
CA ALA A 48 -6.73 -17.08 28.46
C ALA A 48 -7.35 -18.10 27.51
N GLY A 49 -8.65 -17.97 27.22
CA GLY A 49 -9.23 -18.66 26.08
C GLY A 49 -8.49 -18.17 24.83
N GLU A 50 -7.67 -19.03 24.23
CA GLU A 50 -7.15 -18.83 22.88
C GLU A 50 -8.37 -18.76 21.97
N ASP A 51 -8.79 -17.54 21.61
CA ASP A 51 -9.86 -17.35 20.62
C ASP A 51 -9.40 -18.06 19.33
N THR A 52 -10.06 -19.16 19.00
CA THR A 52 -9.77 -19.92 17.78
C THR A 52 -10.05 -19.05 16.54
N GLY A 53 -9.45 -19.37 15.39
CA GLY A 53 -9.65 -18.59 14.15
C GLY A 53 -11.12 -18.42 13.73
N GLU A 54 -12.00 -19.34 14.13
CA GLU A 54 -13.46 -19.22 13.94
C GLU A 54 -14.12 -18.26 14.95
N GLU A 55 -13.65 -18.24 16.19
CA GLU A 55 -14.14 -17.33 17.22
C GLU A 55 -13.80 -15.87 16.91
N LEU A 56 -12.61 -15.60 16.35
CA LEU A 56 -12.22 -14.27 15.89
C LEU A 56 -13.12 -13.72 14.77
N ARG A 57 -13.79 -14.59 14.01
CA ARG A 57 -14.76 -14.19 12.96
C ARG A 57 -16.10 -13.72 13.53
N ARG A 58 -16.36 -13.96 14.82
CA ARG A 58 -17.55 -13.52 15.60
C ARG A 58 -18.85 -13.57 14.77
N PRO A 59 -19.32 -14.76 14.37
CA PRO A 59 -20.51 -14.91 13.51
C PRO A 59 -21.79 -14.31 14.11
N HIS A 60 -21.85 -14.14 15.45
CA HIS A 60 -22.97 -13.53 16.14
C HIS A 60 -23.01 -11.98 16.07
N LEU A 61 -21.87 -11.32 15.79
CA LEU A 61 -21.77 -9.85 15.63
C LEU A 61 -21.67 -9.43 14.17
N PHE A 62 -21.86 -10.37 13.23
CA PHE A 62 -21.71 -10.11 11.80
C PHE A 62 -22.54 -8.92 11.31
N TRP A 63 -23.82 -8.86 11.69
CA TRP A 63 -24.71 -7.75 11.29
C TRP A 63 -24.35 -6.41 11.92
N VAL A 64 -23.89 -6.42 13.17
CA VAL A 64 -23.42 -5.20 13.86
C VAL A 64 -22.17 -4.67 13.18
N ASN A 65 -21.24 -5.56 12.82
CA ASN A 65 -20.03 -5.18 12.09
C ASN A 65 -20.33 -4.69 10.68
N ILE A 66 -21.25 -5.33 9.96
CA ILE A 66 -21.72 -4.82 8.66
C ILE A 66 -22.32 -3.42 8.82
N ALA A 67 -23.20 -3.21 9.79
CA ALA A 67 -23.81 -1.90 10.02
C ALA A 67 -22.74 -0.84 10.33
N LEU A 68 -21.75 -1.17 11.16
CA LEU A 68 -20.63 -0.28 11.46
C LEU A 68 -19.80 0.03 10.21
N THR A 69 -19.46 -0.99 9.41
CA THR A 69 -18.70 -0.81 8.16
C THR A 69 -19.47 0.06 7.15
N VAL A 70 -20.77 -0.22 6.95
CA VAL A 70 -21.61 0.58 6.05
C VAL A 70 -21.72 2.03 6.54
N ALA A 71 -21.88 2.25 7.85
CA ALA A 71 -21.91 3.59 8.42
C ALA A 71 -20.60 4.35 8.18
N VAL A 72 -19.45 3.69 8.37
CA VAL A 72 -18.13 4.30 8.10
C VAL A 72 -17.96 4.65 6.62
N ILE A 73 -18.32 3.74 5.72
CA ILE A 73 -18.29 3.99 4.28
C ILE A 73 -19.21 5.16 3.92
N ALA A 74 -20.41 5.22 4.47
CA ALA A 74 -21.34 6.33 4.24
C ALA A 74 -20.76 7.67 4.73
N CYS A 75 -20.13 7.70 5.91
CA CYS A 75 -19.47 8.90 6.43
C CYS A 75 -18.27 9.33 5.57
N LEU A 76 -17.50 8.38 5.04
CA LEU A 76 -16.37 8.65 4.14
C LEU A 76 -16.87 9.26 2.82
N VAL A 77 -17.91 8.69 2.22
CA VAL A 77 -18.51 9.20 0.96
C VAL A 77 -19.16 10.57 1.17
N ALA A 78 -19.79 10.79 2.33
CA ALA A 78 -20.40 12.08 2.68
C ALA A 78 -19.38 13.15 3.12
N GLY A 79 -18.10 12.79 3.32
CA GLY A 79 -17.04 13.73 3.70
C GLY A 79 -17.24 14.41 5.05
N VAL A 80 -17.86 13.72 6.02
CA VAL A 80 -18.28 14.32 7.31
C VAL A 80 -17.09 14.74 8.18
N ALA A 81 -15.98 14.00 8.10
CA ALA A 81 -14.75 14.23 8.84
C ALA A 81 -13.55 13.63 8.09
N PRO A 82 -12.29 13.99 8.46
CA PRO A 82 -11.11 13.39 7.87
C PRO A 82 -11.10 11.85 8.02
N PRO A 83 -10.69 11.08 6.98
CA PRO A 83 -10.72 9.62 7.01
C PRO A 83 -10.02 9.00 8.22
N GLU A 84 -8.87 9.54 8.62
CA GLU A 84 -8.10 9.09 9.77
C GLU A 84 -8.90 9.14 11.08
N LEU A 85 -9.73 10.18 11.26
CA LEU A 85 -10.58 10.32 12.43
C LEU A 85 -11.74 9.32 12.38
N LEU A 86 -12.36 9.17 11.21
CA LEU A 86 -13.45 8.21 11.02
C LEU A 86 -12.99 6.78 11.28
N PHE A 87 -11.82 6.38 10.76
CA PHE A 87 -11.26 5.05 11.01
C PHE A 87 -10.84 4.85 12.47
N LEU A 88 -10.29 5.87 13.14
CA LEU A 88 -9.93 5.79 14.56
C LEU A 88 -11.17 5.54 15.43
N VAL A 89 -12.22 6.35 15.24
CA VAL A 89 -13.49 6.22 15.99
C VAL A 89 -14.16 4.89 15.69
N ALA A 90 -14.21 4.48 14.41
CA ALA A 90 -14.74 3.19 14.02
C ALA A 90 -13.98 2.03 14.67
N THR A 91 -12.66 2.10 14.72
CA THR A 91 -11.81 1.07 15.35
C THR A 91 -12.05 0.99 16.85
N LEU A 92 -12.19 2.14 17.53
CA LEU A 92 -12.54 2.17 18.96
C LEU A 92 -13.91 1.52 19.21
N ILE A 93 -14.93 1.89 18.43
CA ILE A 93 -16.27 1.29 18.53
C ILE A 93 -16.21 -0.21 18.24
N ALA A 94 -15.49 -0.61 17.19
CA ALA A 94 -15.33 -2.01 16.82
C ALA A 94 -14.64 -2.82 17.93
N LEU A 95 -13.60 -2.28 18.57
CA LEU A 95 -12.92 -2.93 19.69
C LEU A 95 -13.84 -3.09 20.90
N LEU A 96 -14.59 -2.03 21.26
CA LEU A 96 -15.51 -2.07 22.39
C LEU A 96 -16.66 -3.08 22.19
N LEU A 97 -17.21 -3.15 20.98
CA LEU A 97 -18.32 -4.05 20.66
C LEU A 97 -17.86 -5.51 20.47
N ASN A 98 -16.76 -5.76 19.76
CA ASN A 98 -16.32 -7.11 19.42
C ASN A 98 -15.45 -7.77 20.50
N TYR A 99 -14.75 -6.96 21.30
CA TYR A 99 -13.78 -7.43 22.29
C TYR A 99 -14.02 -6.74 23.63
N PRO A 100 -15.09 -7.09 24.35
CA PRO A 100 -15.29 -6.59 25.70
C PRO A 100 -14.15 -7.07 26.62
N GLY A 101 -13.50 -6.13 27.30
CA GLY A 101 -12.42 -6.38 28.25
C GLY A 101 -11.02 -5.97 27.72
N LEU A 102 -10.27 -5.26 28.57
CA LEU A 102 -8.98 -4.67 28.22
C LEU A 102 -7.97 -5.69 27.65
N LYS A 103 -7.87 -6.89 28.26
CA LYS A 103 -6.94 -7.92 27.79
C LYS A 103 -7.17 -8.34 26.34
N ARG A 104 -8.44 -8.51 25.94
CA ARG A 104 -8.81 -8.89 24.56
C ARG A 104 -8.54 -7.75 23.58
N GLN A 105 -8.83 -6.51 23.98
CA GLN A 105 -8.54 -5.32 23.18
C GLN A 105 -7.04 -5.17 22.92
N THR A 106 -6.23 -5.26 23.98
CA THR A 106 -4.76 -5.22 23.88
C THR A 106 -4.24 -6.31 22.97
N ALA A 107 -4.69 -7.56 23.12
CA ALA A 107 -4.28 -8.66 22.27
C ALA A 107 -4.59 -8.41 20.76
N ARG A 108 -5.73 -7.77 20.46
CA ARG A 108 -6.05 -7.40 19.07
C ARG A 108 -5.21 -6.24 18.53
N ILE A 109 -4.88 -5.25 19.36
CA ILE A 109 -3.98 -4.17 18.99
C ILE A 109 -2.58 -4.75 18.71
N GLU A 110 -2.07 -5.58 19.61
CA GLU A 110 -0.76 -6.23 19.49
C GLU A 110 -0.66 -7.08 18.21
N ALA A 111 -1.73 -7.82 17.88
CA ALA A 111 -1.79 -8.64 16.67
C ALA A 111 -1.62 -7.84 15.36
N HIS A 112 -1.99 -6.56 15.34
CA HIS A 112 -1.84 -5.68 14.16
C HIS A 112 -0.73 -4.64 14.34
N SER A 113 -0.11 -4.57 15.53
CA SER A 113 0.89 -3.56 15.86
C SER A 113 2.10 -3.61 14.95
N LYS A 114 2.55 -4.81 14.55
CA LYS A 114 3.70 -4.96 13.65
C LYS A 114 3.49 -4.22 12.32
N GLY A 115 2.32 -4.39 11.69
CA GLY A 115 2.01 -3.71 10.44
C GLY A 115 1.87 -2.19 10.63
N ALA A 116 1.16 -1.77 11.67
CA ALA A 116 0.96 -0.36 11.98
C ALA A 116 2.27 0.37 12.31
N MET A 117 3.15 -0.24 13.10
CA MET A 117 4.45 0.32 13.50
C MET A 117 5.41 0.44 12.32
N LEU A 118 5.38 -0.53 11.39
CA LEU A 118 6.16 -0.44 10.16
C LEU A 118 5.71 0.78 9.34
N MET A 119 4.41 0.91 9.07
CA MET A 119 3.88 2.06 8.33
C MET A 119 4.19 3.39 9.02
N ALA A 120 3.95 3.49 10.33
CA ALA A 120 4.22 4.71 11.09
C ALA A 120 5.71 5.11 11.05
N THR A 121 6.61 4.13 11.16
CA THR A 121 8.06 4.36 11.12
C THR A 121 8.51 4.76 9.72
N THR A 122 7.98 4.13 8.68
CA THR A 122 8.25 4.51 7.29
C THR A 122 7.81 5.94 7.02
N LEU A 123 6.58 6.31 7.40
CA LEU A 123 6.07 7.67 7.23
C LEU A 123 6.90 8.70 8.00
N LEU A 124 7.34 8.37 9.22
CA LEU A 124 8.22 9.24 9.99
C LEU A 124 9.59 9.40 9.32
N ALA A 125 10.21 8.31 8.89
CA ALA A 125 11.50 8.33 8.22
C ALA A 125 11.44 9.10 6.90
N ALA A 126 10.37 8.89 6.13
CA ALA A 126 10.06 9.65 4.92
C ALA A 126 9.88 11.14 5.22
N GLY A 127 9.14 11.50 6.27
CA GLY A 127 8.97 12.90 6.68
C GLY A 127 10.28 13.55 7.11
N VAL A 128 11.14 12.85 7.85
CA VAL A 128 12.49 13.33 8.20
C VAL A 128 13.35 13.49 6.95
N PHE A 129 13.31 12.52 6.03
CA PHE A 129 14.03 12.56 4.77
C PHE A 129 13.59 13.75 3.92
N LEU A 130 12.27 13.94 3.74
CA LEU A 130 11.69 15.08 3.03
C LEU A 130 12.11 16.40 3.69
N GLY A 131 12.04 16.49 5.02
CA GLY A 131 12.49 17.67 5.75
C GLY A 131 13.99 17.99 5.55
N ILE A 132 14.85 16.97 5.41
CA ILE A 132 16.25 17.17 5.04
C ILE A 132 16.37 17.64 3.60
N LEU A 133 15.66 17.02 2.66
CA LEU A 133 15.68 17.39 1.23
C LEU A 133 15.26 18.86 1.02
N GLU A 134 14.17 19.27 1.66
CA GLU A 134 13.65 20.65 1.63
C GLU A 134 14.58 21.61 2.37
N GLY A 135 14.92 21.32 3.63
CA GLY A 135 15.68 22.22 4.50
C GLY A 135 17.15 22.40 4.09
N SER A 136 17.72 21.45 3.33
CA SER A 136 19.09 21.56 2.81
C SER A 136 19.20 22.26 1.45
N GLY A 137 18.08 22.51 0.77
CA GLY A 137 18.05 23.00 -0.60
C GLY A 137 18.42 21.94 -1.66
N MET A 138 18.45 20.66 -1.28
CA MET A 138 18.77 19.57 -2.21
C MET A 138 17.70 19.42 -3.29
N ILE A 139 16.42 19.63 -2.95
CA ILE A 139 15.33 19.64 -3.94
C ILE A 139 15.60 20.70 -5.02
N GLU A 140 15.99 21.92 -4.64
CA GLU A 140 16.28 23.01 -5.58
C GLU A 140 17.45 22.66 -6.52
N ALA A 141 18.50 22.05 -5.98
CA ALA A 141 19.66 21.61 -6.76
C ALA A 141 19.33 20.47 -7.72
N MET A 142 18.53 19.49 -7.26
CA MET A 142 18.06 18.39 -8.09
C MET A 142 17.10 18.88 -9.17
N ALA A 143 16.19 19.79 -8.81
CA ALA A 143 15.22 20.39 -9.71
C ALA A 143 15.91 21.20 -10.80
N SER A 144 16.87 22.07 -10.46
CA SER A 144 17.63 22.85 -11.46
C SER A 144 18.44 21.95 -12.40
N THR A 145 19.03 20.87 -11.88
CA THR A 145 19.74 19.88 -12.71
C THR A 145 18.79 19.16 -13.66
N ALA A 146 17.63 18.73 -13.17
CA ALA A 146 16.62 18.05 -13.98
C ALA A 146 15.97 18.99 -15.00
N ALA A 147 15.71 20.25 -14.62
CA ALA A 147 15.21 21.30 -15.49
C ALA A 147 16.16 21.58 -16.66
N GLY A 148 17.48 21.53 -16.44
CA GLY A 148 18.48 21.65 -17.50
C GLY A 148 18.48 20.50 -18.51
N LEU A 149 17.84 19.36 -18.20
CA LEU A 149 17.64 18.25 -19.14
C LEU A 149 16.36 18.40 -19.96
N ILE A 150 15.45 19.29 -19.55
CA ILE A 150 14.19 19.53 -20.25
C ILE A 150 14.45 20.50 -21.40
N PRO A 151 14.13 20.13 -22.66
CA PRO A 151 14.31 21.03 -23.79
C PRO A 151 13.41 22.27 -23.66
N ASP A 152 13.92 23.42 -24.09
CA ASP A 152 13.23 24.71 -24.04
C ASP A 152 11.82 24.61 -24.65
N GLY A 153 10.79 24.84 -23.82
CA GLY A 153 9.38 24.79 -24.21
C GLY A 153 8.63 23.49 -23.90
N ALA A 154 9.30 22.43 -23.41
CA ALA A 154 8.63 21.21 -22.94
C ALA A 154 8.13 21.30 -21.48
N ALA A 155 8.54 22.35 -20.75
CA ALA A 155 8.23 22.54 -19.35
C ALA A 155 6.73 22.62 -19.01
N PRO A 156 5.88 23.31 -19.79
CA PRO A 156 4.42 23.28 -19.56
C PRO A 156 3.77 21.90 -19.71
N ALA A 157 4.44 20.97 -20.39
CA ALA A 157 3.98 19.60 -20.56
C ALA A 157 4.46 18.67 -19.43
N LEU A 158 5.11 19.18 -18.37
CA LEU A 158 5.61 18.38 -17.26
C LEU A 158 4.54 17.45 -16.64
N PRO A 159 3.30 17.92 -16.34
CA PRO A 159 2.25 17.05 -15.80
C PRO A 159 1.92 15.89 -16.76
N MET A 160 1.88 16.17 -18.07
CA MET A 160 1.66 15.15 -19.09
C MET A 160 2.80 14.14 -19.16
N ILE A 161 4.06 14.60 -19.10
CA ILE A 161 5.24 13.72 -19.11
C ILE A 161 5.21 12.80 -17.89
N VAL A 162 4.94 13.35 -16.71
CA VAL A 162 4.85 12.58 -15.46
C VAL A 162 3.70 11.57 -15.51
N GLY A 163 2.53 11.97 -16.01
CA GLY A 163 1.39 11.06 -16.16
C GLY A 163 1.65 9.92 -17.14
N VAL A 164 2.34 10.19 -18.26
CA VAL A 164 2.72 9.15 -19.23
C VAL A 164 3.80 8.22 -18.67
N LEU A 165 4.78 8.76 -17.93
CA LEU A 165 5.85 7.97 -17.32
C LEU A 165 5.45 7.29 -16.01
N GLY A 166 4.28 7.58 -15.45
CA GLY A 166 3.83 7.03 -14.17
C GLY A 166 3.81 5.50 -14.12
N VAL A 167 3.35 4.83 -15.19
CA VAL A 167 3.33 3.35 -15.25
C VAL A 167 4.75 2.74 -15.33
N PRO A 168 5.67 3.22 -16.19
CA PRO A 168 7.07 2.81 -16.11
C PRO A 168 7.70 3.07 -14.74
N LEU A 169 7.44 4.24 -14.16
CA LEU A 169 8.01 4.62 -12.86
C LEU A 169 7.50 3.73 -11.73
N SER A 170 6.25 3.28 -11.75
CA SER A 170 5.70 2.35 -10.76
C SER A 170 6.38 0.99 -10.75
N LEU A 171 7.01 0.58 -11.86
CA LEU A 171 7.79 -0.66 -11.92
C LEU A 171 9.16 -0.51 -11.28
N LEU A 172 9.70 0.72 -11.24
CA LEU A 172 11.01 1.04 -10.67
C LEU A 172 10.89 1.48 -9.20
N PHE A 173 9.84 2.22 -8.86
CA PHE A 173 9.60 2.79 -7.55
C PHE A 173 8.30 2.23 -6.98
N GLY A 174 8.36 1.80 -5.72
CA GLY A 174 7.13 1.51 -4.97
C GLY A 174 6.45 2.82 -4.54
N PRO A 175 5.16 2.77 -4.20
CA PRO A 175 4.37 3.94 -3.80
C PRO A 175 5.11 4.84 -2.78
N ASP A 176 5.53 4.26 -1.66
CA ASP A 176 6.18 5.01 -0.59
C ASP A 176 7.46 5.72 -1.08
N ALA A 177 8.28 5.04 -1.89
CA ALA A 177 9.55 5.59 -2.37
C ALA A 177 9.32 6.72 -3.39
N TYR A 178 8.30 6.59 -4.24
CA TYR A 178 8.00 7.62 -5.23
C TYR A 178 7.42 8.87 -4.58
N TYR A 179 6.35 8.74 -3.79
CA TYR A 179 5.66 9.89 -3.21
C TYR A 179 6.53 10.66 -2.21
N PHE A 180 7.42 9.97 -1.49
CA PHE A 180 8.29 10.62 -0.50
C PHE A 180 9.66 11.03 -1.04
N GLY A 181 10.13 10.41 -2.13
CA GLY A 181 11.46 10.67 -2.68
C GLY A 181 11.48 11.34 -4.05
N VAL A 182 10.66 10.87 -4.99
CA VAL A 182 10.68 11.31 -6.39
C VAL A 182 9.74 12.49 -6.61
N MET A 183 8.51 12.41 -6.10
CA MET A 183 7.49 13.42 -6.28
C MET A 183 7.90 14.82 -5.79
N PRO A 184 8.54 15.01 -4.62
CA PRO A 184 8.99 16.33 -4.17
C PRO A 184 9.97 16.97 -5.15
N VAL A 185 10.84 16.17 -5.78
CA VAL A 185 11.77 16.63 -6.81
C VAL A 185 11.02 17.04 -8.08
N LEU A 186 10.05 16.24 -8.53
CA LEU A 186 9.21 16.57 -9.69
C LEU A 186 8.40 17.85 -9.47
N ILE A 187 7.86 18.05 -8.27
CA ILE A 187 7.16 19.27 -7.88
C ILE A 187 8.12 20.46 -7.93
N GLY A 188 9.32 20.34 -7.33
CA GLY A 188 10.33 21.40 -7.39
C GLY A 188 10.74 21.78 -8.82
N VAL A 189 10.86 20.80 -9.73
CA VAL A 189 11.06 21.08 -11.17
C VAL A 189 9.88 21.87 -11.73
N GLY A 190 8.65 21.45 -11.43
CA GLY A 190 7.44 22.15 -11.86
C GLY A 190 7.38 23.60 -11.41
N GLU A 191 7.71 23.86 -10.15
CA GLU A 191 7.69 25.19 -9.56
C GLU A 191 8.65 26.16 -10.28
N GLN A 192 9.82 25.70 -10.72
CA GLN A 192 10.76 26.51 -11.53
C GLN A 192 10.17 26.96 -12.87
N PHE A 193 9.19 26.22 -13.38
CA PHE A 193 8.49 26.51 -14.63
C PHE A 193 7.05 27.01 -14.42
N ALA A 194 6.71 27.46 -13.20
CA ALA A 194 5.38 27.91 -12.81
C ALA A 194 4.26 26.87 -12.99
N VAL A 195 4.60 25.58 -12.96
CA VAL A 195 3.64 24.46 -12.97
C VAL A 195 3.20 24.15 -11.55
N SER A 196 1.89 24.00 -11.32
CA SER A 196 1.35 23.62 -10.02
C SER A 196 1.77 22.20 -9.63
N GLY A 197 2.28 22.05 -8.40
CA GLY A 197 2.59 20.73 -7.83
C GLY A 197 1.37 19.81 -7.71
N ILE A 198 0.17 20.38 -7.56
CA ILE A 198 -1.09 19.61 -7.52
C ILE A 198 -1.35 18.95 -8.87
N ASP A 199 -1.07 19.63 -9.97
CA ASP A 199 -1.29 19.09 -11.31
C ASP A 199 -0.32 17.93 -11.61
N ILE A 200 0.93 18.07 -11.16
CA ILE A 200 1.95 17.02 -11.27
C ILE A 200 1.56 15.80 -10.43
N ALA A 201 1.15 16.01 -9.18
CA ALA A 201 0.73 14.93 -8.28
C ALA A 201 -0.54 14.22 -8.79
N THR A 202 -1.50 14.98 -9.33
CA THR A 202 -2.73 14.43 -9.90
C THR A 202 -2.42 13.60 -11.15
N ALA A 203 -1.54 14.09 -12.02
CA ALA A 203 -1.13 13.36 -13.21
C ALA A 203 -0.34 12.08 -12.86
N SER A 204 0.56 12.13 -11.87
CA SER A 204 1.30 10.94 -11.44
C SER A 204 0.39 9.87 -10.84
N LEU A 205 -0.63 10.26 -10.07
CA LEU A 205 -1.55 9.34 -9.41
C LEU A 205 -2.32 8.46 -10.42
N ILE A 206 -2.65 9.02 -11.59
CA ILE A 206 -3.32 8.29 -12.68
C ILE A 206 -2.42 7.17 -13.20
N GLY A 207 -1.15 7.46 -13.46
CA GLY A 207 -0.23 6.48 -14.03
C GLY A 207 0.28 5.50 -13.00
N GLU A 208 0.83 6.01 -11.91
CA GLU A 208 1.56 5.22 -10.94
C GLU A 208 0.64 4.37 -10.06
N GLU A 209 -0.28 4.99 -9.32
CA GLU A 209 -1.12 4.28 -8.33
C GLU A 209 -2.31 3.56 -8.96
N THR A 210 -2.91 4.14 -10.00
CA THR A 210 -4.16 3.58 -10.52
C THR A 210 -3.92 2.36 -11.39
N VAL A 211 -2.93 2.43 -12.29
CA VAL A 211 -2.70 1.40 -13.32
C VAL A 211 -1.32 0.75 -13.21
N GLY A 212 -0.33 1.47 -12.67
CA GLY A 212 1.02 0.97 -12.42
C GLY A 212 1.17 0.10 -11.17
N PHE A 213 0.44 0.40 -10.10
CA PHE A 213 0.40 -0.37 -8.85
C PHE A 213 0.08 -1.87 -9.05
N PRO A 214 -0.99 -2.25 -9.80
CA PRO A 214 -1.36 -3.67 -9.96
C PRO A 214 -0.39 -4.48 -10.83
N ILE A 215 0.63 -3.87 -11.43
CA ILE A 215 1.68 -4.58 -12.18
C ILE A 215 3.05 -4.50 -11.50
N SER A 216 3.17 -3.72 -10.42
CA SER A 216 4.44 -3.48 -9.76
C SER A 216 4.84 -4.64 -8.85
N PRO A 217 6.00 -5.28 -9.07
CA PRO A 217 6.53 -6.31 -8.18
C PRO A 217 7.05 -5.73 -6.85
N LEU A 218 6.85 -4.44 -6.61
CA LEU A 218 7.20 -3.73 -5.38
C LEU A 218 6.03 -3.65 -4.40
N THR A 219 4.84 -4.17 -4.79
CA THR A 219 3.63 -4.14 -3.97
C THR A 219 3.23 -5.56 -3.53
N GLY A 220 2.85 -5.72 -2.26
CA GLY A 220 2.46 -7.04 -1.73
C GLY A 220 1.14 -7.57 -2.32
N SER A 221 0.21 -6.67 -2.65
CA SER A 221 -1.06 -6.96 -3.31
C SER A 221 -0.86 -7.66 -4.65
N PHE A 222 0.15 -7.25 -5.42
CA PHE A 222 0.50 -7.88 -6.68
C PHE A 222 0.92 -9.35 -6.50
N TYR A 223 1.79 -9.65 -5.52
CA TYR A 223 2.19 -11.04 -5.22
C TYR A 223 0.99 -11.89 -4.79
N LEU A 224 0.08 -11.32 -4.00
CA LEU A 224 -1.15 -12.01 -3.60
C LEU A 224 -2.03 -12.32 -4.82
N LEU A 225 -2.24 -11.34 -5.71
CA LEU A 225 -3.03 -11.50 -6.93
C LEU A 225 -2.46 -12.61 -7.83
N VAL A 226 -1.16 -12.54 -8.12
CA VAL A 226 -0.49 -13.49 -9.00
C VAL A 226 -0.40 -14.87 -8.36
N GLY A 227 -0.17 -14.94 -7.04
CA GLY A 227 -0.15 -16.17 -6.27
C GLY A 227 -1.51 -16.88 -6.26
N LEU A 228 -2.61 -16.15 -6.09
CA LEU A 228 -3.97 -16.69 -6.18
C LEU A 228 -4.35 -17.07 -7.62
N GLY A 229 -3.85 -16.33 -8.61
CA GLY A 229 -4.06 -16.61 -10.03
C GLY A 229 -3.25 -17.78 -10.58
N GLY A 230 -2.25 -18.28 -9.83
CA GLY A 230 -1.35 -19.35 -10.29
C GLY A 230 -0.54 -18.97 -11.53
N VAL A 231 -0.30 -17.67 -11.74
CA VAL A 231 0.40 -17.14 -12.92
C VAL A 231 1.86 -16.85 -12.59
N ASP A 232 2.73 -16.89 -13.58
CA ASP A 232 4.11 -16.42 -13.41
C ASP A 232 4.15 -14.88 -13.43
N ILE A 233 4.90 -14.29 -12.49
CA ILE A 233 5.04 -12.83 -12.35
C ILE A 233 5.60 -12.20 -13.62
N GLY A 234 6.67 -12.75 -14.18
CA GLY A 234 7.33 -12.21 -15.36
C GLY A 234 6.41 -12.27 -16.58
N ARG A 235 5.64 -13.35 -16.73
CA ARG A 235 4.61 -13.47 -17.78
C ARG A 235 3.48 -12.46 -17.59
N HIS A 236 3.01 -12.26 -16.37
CA HIS A 236 1.95 -11.32 -16.06
C HIS A 236 2.37 -9.88 -16.38
N ILE A 237 3.54 -9.45 -15.89
CA ILE A 237 4.06 -8.09 -16.14
C ILE A 237 4.28 -7.87 -17.63
N ARG A 238 4.96 -8.78 -18.33
CA ARG A 238 5.24 -8.63 -19.77
C ARG A 238 3.98 -8.53 -20.61
N HIS A 239 2.92 -9.26 -20.22
CA HIS A 239 1.65 -9.19 -20.93
C HIS A 239 0.90 -7.90 -20.60
N LEU A 240 0.85 -7.49 -19.33
CA LEU A 240 -0.02 -6.42 -18.88
C LEU A 240 0.62 -5.03 -19.02
N VAL A 241 1.94 -4.89 -18.97
CA VAL A 241 2.62 -3.57 -18.97
C VAL A 241 2.21 -2.68 -20.15
N GLY A 242 2.10 -3.24 -21.36
CA GLY A 242 1.69 -2.47 -22.54
C GLY A 242 0.21 -2.04 -22.47
N TRP A 243 -0.66 -2.92 -21.97
CA TRP A 243 -2.08 -2.62 -21.80
C TRP A 243 -2.32 -1.63 -20.66
N ALA A 244 -1.66 -1.83 -19.53
CA ALA A 244 -1.65 -0.93 -18.39
C ALA A 244 -1.20 0.47 -18.81
N TRP A 245 -0.12 0.57 -19.58
CA TRP A 245 0.35 1.85 -20.07
C TRP A 245 -0.63 2.52 -21.04
N LEU A 246 -1.23 1.75 -21.96
CA LEU A 246 -2.25 2.26 -22.87
C LEU A 246 -3.50 2.75 -22.11
N VAL A 247 -3.98 1.99 -21.13
CA VAL A 247 -5.13 2.38 -20.29
C VAL A 247 -4.81 3.65 -19.49
N SER A 248 -3.61 3.74 -18.92
CA SER A 248 -3.14 4.95 -18.24
C SER A 248 -3.15 6.18 -19.15
N ILE A 249 -2.70 6.04 -20.40
CA ILE A 249 -2.74 7.13 -21.38
C ILE A 249 -4.18 7.55 -21.68
N VAL A 250 -5.10 6.59 -21.85
CA VAL A 250 -6.53 6.89 -22.06
C VAL A 250 -7.11 7.64 -20.85
N MET A 251 -6.81 7.19 -19.63
CA MET A 251 -7.26 7.86 -18.41
C MET A 251 -6.68 9.27 -18.28
N LEU A 252 -5.41 9.47 -18.63
CA LEU A 252 -4.77 10.77 -18.65
C LEU A 252 -5.45 11.72 -19.67
N LEU A 253 -5.78 11.22 -20.86
CA LEU A 253 -6.52 12.00 -21.87
C LEU A 253 -7.92 12.41 -21.39
N VAL A 254 -8.61 11.53 -20.65
CA VAL A 254 -9.90 11.87 -20.05
C VAL A 254 -9.73 12.91 -18.93
N ALA A 255 -8.73 12.76 -18.06
CA ALA A 255 -8.44 13.72 -17.00
C ALA A 255 -8.09 15.12 -17.57
N VAL A 256 -7.40 15.13 -18.71
CA VAL A 256 -7.19 16.32 -19.51
C VAL A 256 -8.51 16.90 -20.03
N ALA A 257 -9.37 16.08 -20.62
CA ALA A 257 -10.62 16.53 -21.21
C ALA A 257 -11.61 17.07 -20.15
N THR A 258 -11.56 16.54 -18.92
CA THR A 258 -12.35 17.03 -17.79
C THR A 258 -11.74 18.24 -17.09
N GLY A 259 -10.51 18.63 -17.46
CA GLY A 259 -9.77 19.73 -16.82
C GLY A 259 -9.19 19.38 -15.45
N ALA A 260 -9.14 18.10 -15.08
CA ALA A 260 -8.50 17.64 -13.85
C ALA A 260 -6.96 17.66 -13.94
N VAL A 261 -6.41 17.58 -15.15
CA VAL A 261 -4.98 17.76 -15.43
C VAL A 261 -4.83 18.74 -16.60
N PRO A 262 -4.02 19.81 -16.49
CA PRO A 262 -3.78 20.70 -17.61
C PRO A 262 -2.94 20.02 -18.70
N LEU A 263 -3.35 20.20 -19.96
CA LEU A 263 -2.54 19.84 -21.14
C LEU A 263 -1.26 20.67 -21.23
N TRP A 264 -1.35 21.91 -20.79
CA TRP A 264 -0.32 22.91 -20.85
C TRP A 264 -0.49 23.79 -19.61
N ALA A 265 0.46 23.70 -18.69
CA ALA A 265 0.49 24.62 -17.55
C ALA A 265 0.84 26.02 -18.07
N ALA A 266 -0.03 27.00 -17.79
CA ALA A 266 0.08 28.38 -18.24
C ALA A 266 0.67 29.27 -17.16
#